data_AF-A0A2V5RSH9-F1
#
_entry.id   AF-A0A2V5RSH9-F1
#
_cell.length_a   1.000
_cell.length_b   1.000
_cell.length_c   1.000
_cell.angle_alpha   90.00
_cell.angle_beta   90.00
_cell.angle_gamma   90.00
#
_symmetry.space_group_name_H-M   'P 1'
#
loop_
_entity.id
_entity.type
_entity.pdbx_description
1 polymer ?
#
loop_
_entity_poly.entity_id
_entity_poly.type
_entity_poly.pdbx_seq_one_letter_code
_entity_poly.pdbx_strand_id
1 'polypeptide(L)'
;MTVRAAIFISALFTLHLLYAAPTEHSVSPSRQFIIYGADAALRGAVSDLAERTKADFLVLLRQRDNWTVPIVVNLQLQQANLPEIPPADLRFSQTGFGLKLQLDLTLSEKLDSSLIERELLRGILLEMIYRKGSHIAAGTAFVEPPDWLLDGVLALAPGRDRGYLLDALTTANKTVPLETFLRQRPELLDSAGRVLYRAHSFALVQMLIDRRDGPGRLAQYIGHLPDTSNEPLTNLKAHFPSLVADAEGTWQLALQQVRNFQTYQLLTFAESERRLAELLSVKISQANKLAKVATLDDLAKRKISPGEKMALNQLNRDLLVFVAQANPVLRPIAREYEQITALLARGKRKGVAKHLSHLDATRKQLAARMSDIDDYMNWFEATQMKNGSGNFTDYLKAVDQSQSSPSKRHDPLSVYVDALEDQVEN
;
A
#
# COMPACT_ATOMS: atom_id res chain seq x y z
N MET A 1 52.90 -3.58 -78.28
CA MET A 1 53.07 -2.70 -77.11
C MET A 1 52.05 -1.59 -77.29
N THR A 2 50.98 -1.45 -76.52
CA THR A 2 50.89 -1.37 -75.06
C THR A 2 49.50 -1.83 -74.58
N VAL A 3 49.49 -2.68 -73.57
CA VAL A 3 48.30 -3.23 -72.90
C VAL A 3 47.81 -2.19 -71.88
N ARG A 4 46.54 -1.80 -71.92
CA ARG A 4 45.88 -1.04 -70.85
C ARG A 4 45.03 -2.00 -70.03
N ALA A 5 45.54 -2.37 -68.86
CA ALA A 5 44.83 -3.12 -67.84
C ALA A 5 43.81 -2.20 -67.14
N ALA A 6 42.52 -2.51 -67.27
CA ALA A 6 41.48 -1.91 -66.45
C ALA A 6 41.32 -2.74 -65.18
N ILE A 7 41.73 -2.18 -64.05
CA ILE A 7 41.57 -2.77 -62.73
C ILE A 7 40.13 -2.53 -62.28
N PHE A 8 39.30 -3.58 -62.33
CA PHE A 8 37.98 -3.58 -61.69
C PHE A 8 38.16 -3.84 -60.19
N ILE A 9 38.04 -2.78 -59.38
CA ILE A 9 37.97 -2.91 -57.92
C ILE A 9 36.53 -3.30 -57.58
N SER A 10 36.31 -4.60 -57.35
CA SER A 10 35.08 -5.12 -56.76
C SER A 10 35.09 -4.80 -55.26
N ALA A 11 34.41 -3.71 -54.88
CA ALA A 11 34.14 -3.41 -53.48
C ALA A 11 32.94 -4.24 -53.02
N LEU A 12 33.22 -5.40 -52.42
CA LEU A 12 32.26 -6.16 -51.62
C LEU A 12 31.93 -5.36 -50.36
N PHE A 13 30.92 -4.50 -50.43
CA PHE A 13 30.27 -3.96 -49.25
C PHE A 13 29.37 -5.05 -48.66
N THR A 14 29.94 -5.87 -47.78
CA THR A 14 29.16 -6.63 -46.80
C THR A 14 28.55 -5.66 -45.82
N LEU A 15 27.37 -5.14 -46.16
CA LEU A 15 26.53 -4.42 -45.23
C LEU A 15 26.04 -5.44 -44.19
N HIS A 16 26.76 -5.58 -43.08
CA HIS A 16 26.21 -6.16 -41.88
C HIS A 16 25.11 -5.21 -41.39
N LEU A 17 23.92 -5.34 -41.96
CA LEU A 17 22.69 -4.94 -41.29
C LEU A 17 22.67 -5.78 -40.01
N LEU A 18 23.05 -5.14 -38.89
CA LEU A 18 22.56 -5.51 -37.58
C LEU A 18 21.03 -5.40 -37.69
N TYR A 19 20.41 -6.49 -38.14
CA TYR A 19 18.99 -6.70 -38.00
C TYR A 19 18.79 -6.77 -36.48
N ALA A 20 18.46 -5.64 -35.87
CA ALA A 20 17.82 -5.66 -34.57
C ALA A 20 16.57 -6.52 -34.79
N ALA A 21 16.59 -7.74 -34.24
CA ALA A 21 15.45 -8.63 -34.33
C ALA A 21 14.22 -7.83 -33.87
N PRO A 22 13.07 -7.90 -34.59
CA PRO A 22 11.87 -7.22 -34.16
C PRO A 22 11.59 -7.65 -32.73
N THR A 23 11.59 -6.68 -31.81
CA THR A 23 11.30 -6.96 -30.41
C THR A 23 9.92 -7.59 -30.35
N GLU A 24 9.87 -8.81 -29.84
CA GLU A 24 8.61 -9.50 -29.66
C GLU A 24 7.69 -8.67 -28.78
N HIS A 25 6.41 -8.61 -29.16
CA HIS A 25 5.42 -7.86 -28.44
C HIS A 25 4.16 -8.68 -28.17
N SER A 26 3.44 -8.27 -27.15
CA SER A 26 2.12 -8.78 -26.81
C SER A 26 1.16 -7.61 -26.67
N VAL A 27 -0.05 -7.78 -27.19
CA VAL A 27 -1.11 -6.77 -27.12
C VAL A 27 -2.12 -7.25 -26.08
N SER A 28 -2.47 -6.37 -25.16
CA SER A 28 -3.42 -6.71 -24.11
C SER A 28 -4.85 -6.91 -24.66
N PRO A 29 -5.74 -7.62 -23.94
CA PRO A 29 -7.13 -7.83 -24.35
C PRO A 29 -7.89 -6.56 -24.73
N SER A 30 -7.70 -5.47 -23.97
CA SER A 30 -8.33 -4.18 -24.28
C SER A 30 -7.68 -3.43 -25.44
N ARG A 31 -6.51 -3.89 -25.90
CA ARG A 31 -5.63 -3.27 -26.89
C ARG A 31 -5.04 -1.91 -26.48
N GLN A 32 -5.25 -1.51 -25.23
CA GLN A 32 -4.65 -0.29 -24.71
C GLN A 32 -3.16 -0.46 -24.44
N PHE A 33 -2.71 -1.65 -24.01
CA PHE A 33 -1.32 -1.89 -23.66
C PHE A 33 -0.61 -2.70 -24.75
N ILE A 34 0.54 -2.20 -25.20
CA ILE A 34 1.41 -2.88 -26.16
C ILE A 34 2.74 -3.11 -25.47
N ILE A 35 3.05 -4.36 -25.16
CA ILE A 35 4.16 -4.73 -24.29
C ILE A 35 5.27 -5.36 -25.12
N TYR A 36 6.42 -4.71 -25.20
CA TYR A 36 7.63 -5.19 -25.83
C TYR A 36 8.56 -5.82 -24.79
N GLY A 37 9.23 -6.91 -25.13
CA GLY A 37 10.20 -7.56 -24.25
C GLY A 37 10.61 -8.92 -24.80
N ALA A 38 11.72 -9.49 -24.32
CA ALA A 38 12.20 -10.78 -24.82
C ALA A 38 11.40 -12.00 -24.29
N ASP A 39 10.87 -11.92 -23.06
CA ASP A 39 10.22 -13.05 -22.38
C ASP A 39 8.69 -13.00 -22.51
N ALA A 40 8.09 -14.01 -23.13
CA ALA A 40 6.65 -14.12 -23.34
C ALA A 40 5.83 -14.28 -22.05
N ALA A 41 6.33 -15.01 -21.04
CA ALA A 41 5.64 -15.20 -19.78
C ALA A 41 5.57 -13.88 -19.00
N LEU A 42 6.67 -13.14 -19.00
CA LEU A 42 6.76 -11.83 -18.40
C LEU A 42 5.86 -10.80 -19.11
N ARG A 43 5.85 -10.79 -20.46
CA ARG A 43 4.90 -9.95 -21.23
C ARG A 43 3.46 -10.26 -20.85
N GLY A 44 3.11 -11.54 -20.70
CA GLY A 44 1.79 -11.97 -20.23
C GLY A 44 1.46 -11.47 -18.83
N ALA A 45 2.37 -11.63 -17.87
CA ALA A 45 2.16 -11.18 -16.48
C ALA A 45 1.97 -9.67 -16.38
N VAL A 46 2.77 -8.87 -17.10
CA VAL A 46 2.62 -7.40 -17.14
C VAL A 46 1.32 -7.00 -17.84
N SER A 47 0.90 -7.72 -18.89
CA SER A 47 -0.39 -7.50 -19.54
C SER A 47 -1.55 -7.73 -18.58
N ASP A 48 -1.52 -8.82 -17.83
CA ASP A 48 -2.57 -9.14 -16.86
C ASP A 48 -2.62 -8.12 -15.73
N LEU A 49 -1.45 -7.68 -15.23
CA LEU A 49 -1.38 -6.64 -14.21
C LEU A 49 -1.96 -5.32 -14.74
N ALA A 50 -1.58 -4.88 -15.94
CA ALA A 50 -2.06 -3.64 -16.54
C ALA A 50 -3.59 -3.64 -16.74
N GLU A 51 -4.16 -4.76 -17.23
CA GLU A 51 -5.61 -4.89 -17.37
C GLU A 51 -6.33 -4.89 -16.02
N ARG A 52 -5.79 -5.55 -15.00
CA ARG A 52 -6.37 -5.55 -13.64
C ARG A 52 -6.32 -4.16 -13.03
N THR A 53 -5.17 -3.49 -13.04
CA THR A 53 -5.01 -2.12 -12.54
C THR A 53 -6.01 -1.17 -13.21
N LYS A 54 -6.18 -1.29 -14.52
CA LYS A 54 -7.17 -0.50 -15.25
C LYS A 54 -8.59 -0.85 -14.86
N ALA A 55 -8.94 -2.14 -14.83
CA ALA A 55 -10.29 -2.58 -14.49
C ALA A 55 -10.70 -2.09 -13.09
N ASP A 56 -9.82 -2.26 -12.11
CA ASP A 56 -10.04 -1.80 -10.73
C ASP A 56 -10.25 -0.29 -10.67
N PHE A 57 -9.42 0.46 -11.39
CA PHE A 57 -9.53 1.92 -11.45
C PHE A 57 -10.83 2.40 -12.12
N LEU A 58 -11.22 1.79 -13.25
CA LEU A 58 -12.47 2.12 -13.94
C LEU A 58 -13.71 1.76 -13.12
N VAL A 59 -13.67 0.64 -12.38
CA VAL A 59 -14.72 0.25 -11.42
C VAL A 59 -14.84 1.29 -10.32
N LEU A 60 -13.72 1.75 -9.74
CA LEU A 60 -13.68 2.79 -8.72
C LEU A 60 -14.30 4.10 -9.24
N LEU A 61 -13.99 4.50 -10.47
CA LEU A 61 -14.55 5.70 -11.10
C LEU A 61 -15.97 5.52 -11.67
N ARG A 62 -16.48 4.30 -11.70
CA ARG A 62 -17.73 3.91 -12.39
C ARG A 62 -17.76 4.37 -13.85
N GLN A 63 -16.62 4.27 -14.53
CA GLN A 63 -16.46 4.64 -15.93
C GLN A 63 -16.44 3.41 -16.82
N ARG A 64 -16.80 3.60 -18.10
CA ARG A 64 -16.59 2.59 -19.13
C ARG A 64 -15.18 2.67 -19.66
N ASP A 65 -14.71 1.57 -20.22
CA ASP A 65 -13.43 1.57 -20.92
C ASP A 65 -13.56 2.28 -22.28
N ASN A 66 -12.96 3.45 -22.39
CA ASN A 66 -13.03 4.34 -23.56
C ASN A 66 -11.70 5.07 -23.79
N TRP A 67 -10.59 4.37 -23.55
CA TRP A 67 -9.25 4.85 -23.86
C TRP A 67 -9.12 5.21 -25.35
N THR A 68 -8.27 6.18 -25.66
CA THR A 68 -8.00 6.61 -27.05
C THR A 68 -6.54 6.48 -27.47
N VAL A 69 -5.63 6.58 -26.50
CA VAL A 69 -4.18 6.51 -26.73
C VAL A 69 -3.63 5.21 -26.14
N PRO A 70 -2.92 4.38 -26.93
CA PRO A 70 -2.27 3.18 -26.39
C PRO A 70 -1.07 3.55 -25.53
N ILE A 71 -0.82 2.73 -24.51
CA ILE A 71 0.34 2.79 -23.63
C ILE A 71 1.32 1.71 -24.08
N VAL A 72 2.48 2.14 -24.56
CA VAL A 72 3.58 1.24 -24.94
C VAL A 72 4.40 0.93 -23.69
N VAL A 73 4.60 -0.35 -23.38
CA VAL A 73 5.41 -0.78 -22.23
C VAL A 73 6.63 -1.52 -22.77
N ASN A 74 7.83 -1.05 -22.46
CA ASN A 74 9.08 -1.71 -22.84
C ASN A 74 9.71 -2.37 -21.62
N LEU A 75 9.85 -3.70 -21.69
CA LEU A 75 10.45 -4.50 -20.63
C LEU A 75 11.92 -4.74 -20.96
N GLN A 76 12.79 -4.24 -20.09
CA GLN A 76 14.24 -4.44 -20.17
C GLN A 76 14.71 -5.19 -18.93
N LEU A 77 15.52 -6.23 -19.12
CA LEU A 77 16.20 -6.89 -18.00
C LEU A 77 17.38 -6.04 -17.57
N GLN A 78 17.58 -5.87 -16.27
CA GLN A 78 18.74 -5.18 -15.74
C GLN A 78 20.02 -5.90 -16.17
N GLN A 79 20.92 -5.18 -16.85
CA GLN A 79 22.20 -5.73 -17.29
C GLN A 79 23.30 -5.23 -16.35
N ALA A 80 24.13 -6.15 -15.84
CA ALA A 80 25.18 -5.86 -14.86
C ALA A 80 26.26 -4.85 -15.30
N ASN A 81 26.30 -4.48 -16.59
CA ASN A 81 27.36 -3.67 -17.19
C ASN A 81 26.88 -2.32 -17.76
N LEU A 82 25.64 -1.91 -17.48
CA LEU A 82 25.11 -0.61 -17.91
C LEU A 82 25.04 0.38 -16.73
N PRO A 83 25.09 1.70 -16.99
CA PRO A 83 24.86 2.72 -15.95
C PRO A 83 23.54 2.47 -15.23
N GLU A 84 23.40 3.00 -14.01
CA GLU A 84 22.22 2.81 -13.16
C GLU A 84 20.96 3.40 -13.85
N ILE A 85 20.23 2.55 -14.58
CA ILE A 85 18.96 2.91 -15.22
C ILE A 85 17.88 2.87 -14.13
N PRO A 86 16.99 3.87 -14.05
CA PRO A 86 15.87 3.82 -13.12
C PRO A 86 15.04 2.53 -13.31
N PRO A 87 14.53 1.94 -12.21
CA PRO A 87 13.74 0.71 -12.26
C PRO A 87 12.45 0.87 -13.08
N ALA A 88 11.90 2.08 -13.15
CA ALA A 88 10.83 2.44 -14.07
C ALA A 88 11.00 3.90 -14.51
N ASP A 89 10.79 4.16 -15.79
CA ASP A 89 10.81 5.49 -16.41
C ASP A 89 9.60 5.64 -17.34
N LEU A 90 8.60 6.40 -16.90
CA LEU A 90 7.43 6.69 -17.72
C LEU A 90 7.66 7.98 -18.53
N ARG A 91 7.80 7.80 -19.84
CA ARG A 91 7.98 8.86 -20.83
C ARG A 91 6.65 9.25 -21.46
N PHE A 92 6.22 10.46 -21.15
CA PHE A 92 5.10 11.12 -21.82
C PHE A 92 5.65 12.09 -22.87
N SER A 93 5.23 11.93 -24.13
CA SER A 93 5.68 12.81 -25.20
C SER A 93 4.60 13.01 -26.25
N GLN A 94 4.67 14.12 -27.00
CA GLN A 94 3.83 14.34 -28.15
C GLN A 94 4.69 14.25 -29.41
N THR A 95 4.26 13.41 -30.35
CA THR A 95 4.87 13.26 -31.67
C THR A 95 4.02 13.96 -32.72
N GLY A 96 4.53 14.14 -33.94
CA GLY A 96 3.74 14.64 -35.06
C GLY A 96 2.50 13.79 -35.41
N PHE A 97 2.41 12.58 -34.85
CA PHE A 97 1.29 11.64 -35.04
C PHE A 97 0.34 11.57 -33.82
N GLY A 98 0.54 12.42 -32.82
CA GLY A 98 -0.27 12.45 -31.60
C GLY A 98 0.52 12.11 -30.33
N LEU A 99 -0.23 11.95 -29.22
CA LEU A 99 0.33 11.61 -27.92
C LEU A 99 0.94 10.21 -27.94
N LYS A 100 2.13 10.08 -27.37
CA LYS A 100 2.83 8.82 -27.18
C LYS A 100 3.11 8.62 -25.69
N LEU A 101 2.46 7.60 -25.14
CA LEU A 101 2.68 7.09 -23.79
C LEU A 101 3.65 5.91 -23.87
N GLN A 102 4.84 6.04 -23.30
CA GLN A 102 5.84 4.98 -23.26
C GLN A 102 6.33 4.77 -21.83
N LEU A 103 6.14 3.56 -21.30
CA LEU A 103 6.64 3.14 -20.00
C LEU A 103 7.83 2.21 -20.21
N ASP A 104 9.03 2.64 -19.83
CA ASP A 104 10.23 1.82 -19.84
C ASP A 104 10.41 1.21 -18.45
N LEU A 105 10.31 -0.12 -18.34
CA LEU A 105 10.48 -0.86 -17.09
C LEU A 105 11.79 -1.63 -17.11
N THR A 106 12.65 -1.36 -16.13
CA THR A 106 13.89 -2.10 -15.90
C THR A 106 13.68 -3.11 -14.79
N LEU A 107 13.66 -4.38 -15.15
CA LEU A 107 13.36 -5.48 -14.25
C LEU A 107 14.67 -6.02 -13.66
N SER A 108 14.82 -5.86 -12.35
CA SER A 108 15.87 -6.51 -11.57
C SER A 108 15.42 -7.89 -11.11
N GLU A 109 16.33 -8.70 -10.53
CA GLU A 109 15.98 -10.00 -9.93
C GLU A 109 14.90 -9.88 -8.83
N LYS A 110 14.72 -8.69 -8.24
CA LYS A 110 13.68 -8.37 -7.27
C LYS A 110 12.60 -7.52 -7.93
N LEU A 111 11.69 -8.18 -8.64
CA LEU A 111 10.54 -7.55 -9.28
C LEU A 111 9.67 -6.80 -8.26
N ASP A 112 9.64 -5.48 -8.31
CA ASP A 112 8.73 -4.67 -7.50
C ASP A 112 7.38 -4.49 -8.21
N SER A 113 6.46 -5.43 -7.99
CA SER A 113 5.11 -5.38 -8.55
C SER A 113 4.36 -4.10 -8.18
N SER A 114 4.58 -3.55 -6.98
CA SER A 114 3.92 -2.33 -6.50
C SER A 114 4.38 -1.09 -7.27
N LEU A 115 5.66 -1.02 -7.64
CA LEU A 115 6.20 0.05 -8.46
C LEU A 115 5.65 -0.02 -9.87
N ILE A 116 5.65 -1.22 -10.47
CA ILE A 116 5.12 -1.44 -11.83
C ILE A 116 3.65 -1.03 -11.89
N GLU A 117 2.86 -1.45 -10.91
CA GLU A 117 1.45 -1.10 -10.83
C GLU A 117 1.22 0.40 -10.66
N ARG A 118 2.05 1.08 -9.85
CA ARG A 118 2.01 2.55 -9.72
C ARG A 118 2.27 3.23 -11.05
N GLU A 119 3.29 2.82 -11.78
CA GLU A 119 3.65 3.43 -13.06
C GLU A 119 2.62 3.11 -14.16
N LEU A 120 2.03 1.91 -14.14
CA LEU A 120 0.90 1.57 -15.00
C LEU A 120 -0.30 2.48 -14.71
N LEU A 121 -0.66 2.67 -13.43
CA LEU A 121 -1.73 3.59 -13.04
C LEU A 121 -1.41 5.03 -13.44
N ARG A 122 -0.16 5.48 -13.29
CA ARG A 122 0.30 6.81 -13.75
C ARG A 122 0.09 6.97 -15.25
N GLY A 123 0.44 5.97 -16.05
CA GLY A 123 0.18 5.95 -17.50
C GLY A 123 -1.30 6.02 -17.85
N ILE A 124 -2.15 5.27 -17.14
CA ILE A 124 -3.61 5.30 -17.32
C ILE A 124 -4.17 6.69 -16.97
N LEU A 125 -3.71 7.29 -15.87
CA LEU A 125 -4.13 8.63 -15.47
C LEU A 125 -3.70 9.69 -16.48
N LEU A 126 -2.47 9.64 -16.99
CA LEU A 126 -1.99 10.56 -18.02
C LEU A 126 -2.80 10.42 -19.31
N GLU A 127 -3.19 9.20 -19.70
CA GLU A 127 -4.13 8.99 -20.80
C GLU A 127 -5.46 9.69 -20.51
N MET A 128 -6.04 9.52 -19.32
CA MET A 128 -7.31 10.15 -18.95
C MET A 128 -7.25 11.68 -18.89
N ILE A 129 -6.16 12.23 -18.35
CA ILE A 129 -5.87 13.67 -18.25
C ILE A 129 -5.89 14.30 -19.65
N TYR A 130 -5.20 13.67 -20.61
CA TYR A 130 -5.01 14.22 -21.95
C TYR A 130 -5.92 13.61 -23.01
N ARG A 131 -6.85 12.72 -22.66
CA ARG A 131 -7.72 11.97 -23.58
C ARG A 131 -8.46 12.86 -24.58
N LYS A 132 -8.94 14.02 -24.11
CA LYS A 132 -9.71 14.99 -24.91
C LYS A 132 -8.83 16.08 -25.54
N GLY A 133 -7.57 16.18 -25.12
CA GLY A 133 -6.63 17.20 -25.58
C GLY A 133 -5.90 16.75 -26.84
N SER A 134 -6.28 17.29 -27.99
CA SER A 134 -5.69 16.89 -29.28
C SER A 134 -4.39 17.61 -29.63
N HIS A 135 -4.03 18.72 -28.96
CA HIS A 135 -2.80 19.47 -29.21
C HIS A 135 -2.26 20.07 -27.91
N ILE A 136 -1.16 19.49 -27.41
CA ILE A 136 -0.31 20.16 -26.42
C ILE A 136 0.70 20.99 -27.22
N ALA A 137 1.07 22.19 -26.75
CA ALA A 137 2.07 22.97 -27.46
C ALA A 137 3.46 22.32 -27.23
N ALA A 138 4.29 22.26 -28.27
CA ALA A 138 5.65 21.76 -28.14
C ALA A 138 6.42 22.58 -27.09
N GLY A 139 7.06 21.90 -26.14
CA GLY A 139 7.78 22.55 -25.02
C GLY A 139 6.93 22.87 -23.78
N THR A 140 5.63 22.53 -23.76
CA THR A 140 4.82 22.64 -22.54
C THR A 140 5.15 21.51 -21.58
N ALA A 141 5.36 21.83 -20.31
CA ALA A 141 5.49 20.82 -19.26
C ALA A 141 4.15 20.09 -19.06
N PHE A 142 4.18 18.76 -18.96
CA PHE A 142 2.99 17.97 -18.70
C PHE A 142 2.61 18.06 -17.23
N VAL A 143 1.31 18.09 -16.96
CA VAL A 143 0.75 18.04 -15.61
C VAL A 143 0.69 16.57 -15.21
N GLU A 144 1.50 16.23 -14.21
CA GLU A 144 1.53 14.90 -13.64
C GLU A 144 0.32 14.66 -12.73
N PRO A 145 -0.20 13.42 -12.67
CA PRO A 145 -1.21 13.08 -11.69
C PRO A 145 -0.64 13.25 -10.27
N PRO A 146 -1.39 13.84 -9.33
CA PRO A 146 -0.93 13.99 -7.95
C PRO A 146 -0.64 12.64 -7.28
N ASP A 147 0.43 12.55 -6.49
CA ASP A 147 0.80 11.29 -5.81
C ASP A 147 -0.27 10.75 -4.87
N TRP A 148 -1.03 11.64 -4.22
CA TRP A 148 -2.14 11.22 -3.35
C TRP A 148 -3.21 10.46 -4.13
N LEU A 149 -3.40 10.77 -5.42
CA LEU A 149 -4.35 10.07 -6.26
C LEU A 149 -3.82 8.68 -6.61
N LEU A 150 -2.54 8.58 -6.97
CA LEU A 150 -1.87 7.30 -7.24
C LEU A 150 -1.94 6.38 -6.01
N ASP A 151 -1.42 6.85 -4.86
CA ASP A 151 -1.37 6.07 -3.63
C ASP A 151 -2.76 5.71 -3.10
N GLY A 152 -3.70 6.65 -3.17
CA GLY A 152 -5.05 6.44 -2.65
C GLY A 152 -5.86 5.46 -3.50
N VAL A 153 -5.76 5.53 -4.83
CA VAL A 153 -6.40 4.57 -5.74
C VAL A 153 -5.83 3.18 -5.56
N LEU A 154 -4.50 3.05 -5.50
CA LEU A 154 -3.85 1.74 -5.28
C LEU A 154 -4.23 1.13 -3.94
N ALA A 155 -4.31 1.93 -2.87
CA ALA A 155 -4.76 1.45 -1.56
C ALA A 155 -6.23 0.97 -1.57
N LEU A 156 -7.04 1.50 -2.48
CA LEU A 156 -8.45 1.12 -2.66
C LEU A 156 -8.67 -0.07 -3.59
N ALA A 157 -7.62 -0.57 -4.25
CA ALA A 157 -7.74 -1.74 -5.11
C ALA A 157 -8.31 -2.96 -4.34
N PRO A 158 -9.12 -3.82 -4.99
CA PRO A 158 -9.65 -5.01 -4.37
C PRO A 158 -8.55 -5.95 -3.85
N GLY A 159 -8.78 -6.58 -2.71
CA GLY A 159 -7.85 -7.58 -2.14
C GLY A 159 -6.59 -7.00 -1.48
N ARG A 160 -6.43 -5.68 -1.42
CA ARG A 160 -5.32 -5.04 -0.69
C ARG A 160 -5.54 -5.12 0.81
N ASP A 161 -4.49 -5.53 1.53
CA ASP A 161 -4.46 -5.33 2.97
C ASP A 161 -4.28 -3.83 3.27
N ARG A 162 -5.17 -3.30 4.11
CA ARG A 162 -5.22 -1.89 4.50
C ARG A 162 -4.89 -1.73 5.99
N GLY A 163 -4.70 -2.83 6.74
CA GLY A 163 -4.49 -2.82 8.18
C GLY A 163 -3.35 -1.88 8.57
N TYR A 164 -2.21 -1.99 7.90
CA TYR A 164 -1.04 -1.15 8.16
C TYR A 164 -1.27 0.36 7.91
N LEU A 165 -2.11 0.73 6.93
CA LEU A 165 -2.47 2.14 6.67
C LEU A 165 -3.39 2.66 7.77
N LEU A 166 -4.35 1.84 8.19
CA LEU A 166 -5.26 2.18 9.27
C LEU A 166 -4.51 2.33 10.60
N ASP A 167 -3.58 1.42 10.90
CA ASP A 167 -2.70 1.47 12.07
C ASP A 167 -1.83 2.73 12.09
N ALA A 168 -1.34 3.14 10.92
CA ALA A 168 -0.57 4.38 10.80
C ALA A 168 -1.46 5.60 11.16
N LEU A 169 -2.71 5.64 10.69
CA LEU A 169 -3.64 6.73 11.00
C LEU A 169 -4.08 6.78 12.47
N THR A 170 -4.20 5.63 13.14
CA THR A 170 -4.57 5.57 14.57
C THR A 170 -3.39 5.92 15.48
N THR A 171 -2.18 5.50 15.10
CA THR A 171 -0.94 5.82 15.84
C THR A 171 -0.56 7.30 15.70
N ALA A 172 -0.92 7.93 14.58
CA ALA A 172 -0.70 9.35 14.34
C ALA A 172 -1.48 10.23 15.34
N ASN A 173 -0.77 10.76 16.34
CA ASN A 173 -1.35 11.57 17.41
C ASN A 173 -1.78 12.98 16.96
N LYS A 174 -1.39 13.41 15.75
CA LYS A 174 -1.77 14.70 15.15
C LYS A 174 -2.39 14.47 13.78
N THR A 175 -3.52 15.12 13.52
CA THR A 175 -4.12 15.17 12.17
C THR A 175 -3.46 16.30 11.37
N VAL A 176 -3.08 16.01 10.13
CA VAL A 176 -2.50 17.00 9.22
C VAL A 176 -3.65 17.77 8.54
N PRO A 177 -3.62 19.12 8.48
CA PRO A 177 -4.61 19.89 7.75
C PRO A 177 -4.66 19.49 6.27
N LEU A 178 -5.84 19.53 5.66
CA LEU A 178 -6.03 19.07 4.28
C LEU A 178 -5.11 19.82 3.30
N GLU A 179 -5.01 21.14 3.46
CA GLU A 179 -4.17 21.96 2.58
C GLU A 179 -2.68 21.60 2.68
N THR A 180 -2.19 21.37 3.90
CA THR A 180 -0.81 20.94 4.14
C THR A 180 -0.54 19.59 3.50
N PHE A 181 -1.47 18.65 3.64
CA PHE A 181 -1.37 17.32 3.04
C PHE A 181 -1.31 17.40 1.49
N LEU A 182 -2.19 18.19 0.86
CA LEU A 182 -2.25 18.32 -0.59
C LEU A 182 -0.98 18.93 -1.21
N ARG A 183 -0.18 19.67 -0.44
CA ARG A 183 1.10 20.26 -0.89
C ARG A 183 2.32 19.41 -0.52
N GLN A 184 2.13 18.32 0.23
CA GLN A 184 3.20 17.47 0.71
C GLN A 184 3.81 16.67 -0.44
N ARG A 185 5.14 16.63 -0.48
CA ARG A 185 5.91 15.88 -1.49
C ARG A 185 6.41 14.56 -0.89
N PRO A 186 5.90 13.40 -1.35
CA PRO A 186 6.22 12.12 -0.74
C PRO A 186 7.69 11.71 -0.92
N GLU A 187 8.40 12.24 -1.91
CA GLU A 187 9.82 11.96 -2.18
C GLU A 187 10.74 12.49 -1.08
N LEU A 188 10.28 13.51 -0.35
CA LEU A 188 11.03 14.13 0.75
C LEU A 188 10.74 13.47 2.11
N LEU A 189 9.86 12.47 2.15
CA LEU A 189 9.44 11.82 3.39
C LEU A 189 10.29 10.57 3.67
N ASP A 190 10.53 10.33 4.96
CA ASP A 190 11.10 9.07 5.43
C ASP A 190 10.12 7.90 5.24
N SER A 191 10.54 6.68 5.59
CA SER A 191 9.70 5.49 5.42
C SER A 191 8.37 5.59 6.17
N ALA A 192 8.40 6.03 7.44
CA ALA A 192 7.21 6.19 8.26
C ALA A 192 6.29 7.30 7.71
N GLY A 193 6.85 8.43 7.28
CA GLY A 193 6.13 9.53 6.65
C GLY A 193 5.47 9.11 5.33
N ARG A 194 6.11 8.26 4.52
CA ARG A 194 5.52 7.70 3.30
C ARG A 194 4.33 6.78 3.59
N VAL A 195 4.40 5.95 4.63
CA VAL A 195 3.25 5.13 5.05
C VAL A 195 2.09 6.00 5.51
N LEU A 196 2.36 7.04 6.31
CA LEU A 196 1.35 8.00 6.73
C LEU A 196 0.75 8.74 5.53
N TYR A 197 1.58 9.19 4.59
CA TYR A 197 1.12 9.83 3.36
C TYR A 197 0.15 8.92 2.59
N ARG A 198 0.53 7.66 2.35
CA ARG A 198 -0.34 6.66 1.70
C ARG A 198 -1.66 6.47 2.44
N ALA A 199 -1.65 6.50 3.77
CA ALA A 199 -2.86 6.36 4.56
C ALA A 199 -3.78 7.59 4.47
N HIS A 200 -3.20 8.79 4.41
CA HIS A 200 -3.95 10.03 4.17
C HIS A 200 -4.50 10.08 2.73
N SER A 201 -3.72 9.62 1.75
CA SER A 201 -4.13 9.46 0.34
C SER A 201 -5.32 8.52 0.20
N PHE A 202 -5.26 7.36 0.88
CA PHE A 202 -6.39 6.43 0.98
C PHE A 202 -7.64 7.11 1.54
N ALA A 203 -7.51 7.79 2.69
CA ALA A 203 -8.65 8.48 3.32
C ALA A 203 -9.23 9.58 2.43
N LEU A 204 -8.38 10.33 1.71
CA LEU A 204 -8.81 11.36 0.78
C LEU A 204 -9.59 10.77 -0.39
N VAL A 205 -9.04 9.77 -1.11
CA VAL A 205 -9.75 9.17 -2.25
C VAL A 205 -11.06 8.53 -1.80
N GLN A 206 -11.06 7.79 -0.68
CA GLN A 206 -12.25 7.19 -0.09
C GLN A 206 -13.34 8.25 0.18
N MET A 207 -12.96 9.37 0.82
CA MET A 207 -13.87 10.50 1.09
C MET A 207 -14.46 11.09 -0.20
N LEU A 208 -13.68 11.17 -1.28
CA LEU A 208 -14.13 11.73 -2.55
C LEU A 208 -15.10 10.79 -3.29
N ILE A 209 -14.94 9.47 -3.17
CA ILE A 209 -15.76 8.47 -3.88
C ILE A 209 -16.99 7.99 -3.10
N ASP A 210 -17.02 8.10 -1.77
CA ASP A 210 -18.12 7.60 -0.93
C ASP A 210 -19.46 8.32 -1.16
N ARG A 211 -19.41 9.51 -1.79
CA ARG A 211 -20.60 10.26 -2.13
C ARG A 211 -21.24 9.73 -3.41
N ARG A 212 -22.57 9.86 -3.54
CA ARG A 212 -23.36 9.34 -4.68
C ARG A 212 -22.78 9.73 -6.05
N ASP A 213 -22.32 10.97 -6.21
CA ASP A 213 -21.73 11.50 -7.45
C ASP A 213 -20.19 11.56 -7.41
N GLY A 214 -19.57 11.04 -6.35
CA GLY A 214 -18.14 11.11 -6.09
C GLY A 214 -17.27 10.53 -7.21
N PRO A 215 -17.50 9.28 -7.66
CA PRO A 215 -16.73 8.66 -8.73
C PRO A 215 -16.75 9.46 -10.04
N GLY A 216 -17.93 9.98 -10.42
CA GLY A 216 -18.09 10.81 -11.62
C GLY A 216 -17.37 12.16 -11.50
N ARG A 217 -17.42 12.79 -10.31
CA ARG A 217 -16.69 14.04 -10.03
C ARG A 217 -15.18 13.85 -10.02
N LEU A 218 -14.69 12.72 -9.49
CA LEU A 218 -13.28 12.38 -9.53
C LEU A 218 -12.79 12.18 -10.97
N ALA A 219 -13.56 11.48 -11.81
CA ALA A 219 -13.27 11.36 -13.24
C ALA A 219 -13.24 12.72 -13.96
N GLN A 220 -14.17 13.62 -13.63
CA GLN A 220 -14.17 14.99 -14.15
C GLN A 220 -12.96 15.78 -13.68
N TYR A 221 -12.60 15.69 -12.39
CA TYR A 221 -11.41 16.34 -11.83
C TYR A 221 -10.15 15.91 -12.58
N ILE A 222 -9.95 14.60 -12.79
CA ILE A 222 -8.81 14.05 -13.53
C ILE A 222 -8.72 14.66 -14.94
N GLY A 223 -9.84 14.72 -15.67
CA GLY A 223 -9.86 15.26 -17.03
C GLY A 223 -9.66 16.78 -17.14
N HIS A 224 -9.75 17.53 -16.04
CA HIS A 224 -9.52 18.99 -16.02
C HIS A 224 -8.22 19.37 -15.31
N LEU A 225 -7.41 18.40 -14.86
CA LEU A 225 -6.11 18.68 -14.22
C LEU A 225 -5.23 19.67 -15.02
N PRO A 226 -5.12 19.60 -16.37
CA PRO A 226 -4.29 20.52 -17.14
C PRO A 226 -4.76 21.97 -17.11
N ASP A 227 -6.07 22.18 -16.92
CA ASP A 227 -6.71 23.50 -16.97
C ASP A 227 -6.71 24.19 -15.60
N THR A 228 -6.18 23.52 -14.58
CA THR A 228 -6.34 23.96 -13.19
C THR A 228 -5.19 24.84 -12.69
N SER A 229 -5.51 25.74 -11.75
CA SER A 229 -4.54 26.64 -11.12
C SER A 229 -3.50 25.87 -10.29
N ASN A 230 -2.38 26.50 -9.92
CA ASN A 230 -1.36 25.89 -9.04
C ASN A 230 -1.80 25.70 -7.57
N GLU A 231 -3.10 25.82 -7.27
CA GLU A 231 -3.67 25.77 -5.92
C GLU A 231 -4.55 24.51 -5.73
N PRO A 232 -3.99 23.40 -5.19
CA PRO A 232 -4.66 22.08 -5.21
C PRO A 232 -6.01 22.05 -4.51
N LEU A 233 -6.15 22.75 -3.38
CA LEU A 233 -7.39 22.79 -2.62
C LEU A 233 -8.49 23.56 -3.35
N THR A 234 -8.14 24.66 -4.02
CA THR A 234 -9.08 25.45 -4.84
C THR A 234 -9.62 24.60 -5.99
N ASN A 235 -8.75 23.84 -6.65
CA ASN A 235 -9.14 22.93 -7.72
C ASN A 235 -10.08 21.83 -7.22
N LEU A 236 -9.76 21.20 -6.08
CA LEU A 236 -10.66 20.21 -5.48
C LEU A 236 -12.03 20.80 -5.12
N LYS A 237 -12.07 22.00 -4.52
CA LYS A 237 -13.33 22.68 -4.19
C LYS A 237 -14.19 22.97 -5.42
N ALA A 238 -13.58 23.28 -6.57
CA ALA A 238 -14.31 23.53 -7.81
C ALA A 238 -15.08 22.30 -8.31
N HIS A 239 -14.53 21.09 -8.11
CA HIS A 239 -15.16 19.84 -8.56
C HIS A 239 -16.02 19.15 -7.49
N PHE A 240 -15.75 19.41 -6.21
CA PHE A 240 -16.42 18.78 -5.07
C PHE A 240 -17.13 19.82 -4.17
N PRO A 241 -18.43 20.11 -4.42
CA PRO A 241 -19.20 21.12 -3.68
C PRO A 241 -19.23 20.92 -2.17
N SER A 242 -19.13 19.68 -1.69
CA SER A 242 -19.07 19.38 -0.26
C SER A 242 -17.85 19.97 0.44
N LEU A 243 -16.76 20.22 -0.28
CA LEU A 243 -15.55 20.83 0.26
C LEU A 243 -15.62 22.37 0.27
N VAL A 244 -16.60 22.98 -0.41
CA VAL A 244 -16.72 24.45 -0.47
C VAL A 244 -17.11 25.03 0.88
N ALA A 245 -18.06 24.39 1.57
CA ALA A 245 -18.58 24.86 2.85
C ALA A 245 -17.59 24.65 4.00
N ASP A 246 -17.09 23.42 4.16
CA ASP A 246 -16.18 23.06 5.25
C ASP A 246 -15.26 21.89 4.82
N ALA A 247 -14.20 22.23 4.09
CA ALA A 247 -13.21 21.25 3.64
C ALA A 247 -12.50 20.57 4.80
N GLU A 248 -12.10 21.35 5.81
CA GLU A 248 -11.31 20.85 6.94
C GLU A 248 -12.16 19.98 7.86
N GLY A 249 -13.40 20.39 8.19
CA GLY A 249 -14.31 19.56 8.96
C GLY A 249 -14.68 18.27 8.23
N THR A 250 -14.91 18.33 6.91
CA THR A 250 -15.15 17.12 6.09
C THR A 250 -13.95 16.19 6.10
N TRP A 251 -12.74 16.74 6.01
CA TRP A 251 -11.49 16.00 6.08
C TRP A 251 -11.29 15.32 7.44
N GLN A 252 -11.47 16.05 8.53
CA GLN A 252 -11.36 15.49 9.89
C GLN A 252 -12.40 14.40 10.12
N LEU A 253 -13.64 14.57 9.64
CA LEU A 253 -14.66 13.52 9.71
C LEU A 253 -14.27 12.26 8.94
N ALA A 254 -13.70 12.40 7.74
CA ALA A 254 -13.21 11.26 6.96
C ALA A 254 -12.11 10.50 7.69
N LEU A 255 -11.12 11.21 8.25
CA LEU A 255 -10.07 10.59 9.05
C LEU A 255 -10.63 9.85 10.28
N GLN A 256 -11.62 10.42 10.96
CA GLN A 256 -12.28 9.76 12.09
C GLN A 256 -13.07 8.52 11.66
N GLN A 257 -13.77 8.57 10.53
CA GLN A 257 -14.48 7.42 9.98
C GLN A 257 -13.50 6.28 9.67
N VAL A 258 -12.38 6.58 9.01
CA VAL A 258 -11.34 5.60 8.68
C VAL A 258 -10.72 4.99 9.95
N ARG A 259 -10.44 5.78 10.98
CA ARG A 259 -9.99 5.28 12.29
C ARG A 259 -11.03 4.37 12.95
N ASN A 260 -12.31 4.71 12.81
CA ASN A 260 -13.42 3.91 13.33
C ASN A 260 -13.69 2.65 12.51
N PHE A 261 -13.27 2.56 11.25
CA PHE A 261 -13.41 1.34 10.44
C PHE A 261 -12.65 0.14 11.05
N GLN A 262 -11.53 0.35 11.75
CA GLN A 262 -10.89 -0.70 12.55
C GLN A 262 -11.78 -1.24 13.69
N THR A 263 -12.76 -0.45 14.14
CA THR A 263 -13.72 -0.92 15.16
C THR A 263 -14.71 -1.93 14.58
N TYR A 264 -14.88 -1.97 13.25
CA TYR A 264 -15.81 -2.87 12.56
C TYR A 264 -15.12 -3.98 11.77
N GLN A 265 -13.81 -3.87 11.53
CA GLN A 265 -13.00 -4.97 10.99
C GLN A 265 -12.80 -6.00 12.09
N LEU A 266 -13.36 -7.19 11.90
CA LEU A 266 -13.18 -8.29 12.83
C LEU A 266 -11.70 -8.62 12.90
N LEU A 267 -11.16 -8.66 14.11
CA LEU A 267 -9.81 -9.17 14.35
C LEU A 267 -9.72 -10.58 13.77
N THR A 268 -8.56 -10.92 13.18
CA THR A 268 -8.24 -12.32 12.85
C THR A 268 -8.29 -13.16 14.12
N PHE A 269 -8.30 -14.49 13.97
CA PHE A 269 -8.31 -15.35 15.14
C PHE A 269 -7.05 -15.15 15.99
N ALA A 270 -5.87 -15.09 15.38
CA ALA A 270 -4.60 -14.88 16.06
C ALA A 270 -4.55 -13.53 16.81
N GLU A 271 -4.99 -12.45 16.18
CA GLU A 271 -5.07 -11.13 16.83
C GLU A 271 -6.08 -11.12 17.98
N SER A 272 -7.23 -11.77 17.80
CA SER A 272 -8.25 -11.90 18.84
C SER A 272 -7.72 -12.68 20.06
N GLU A 273 -7.00 -13.77 19.82
CA GLU A 273 -6.39 -14.61 20.86
C GLU A 273 -5.35 -13.80 21.66
N ARG A 274 -4.44 -13.12 20.96
CA ARG A 274 -3.40 -12.30 21.57
C ARG A 274 -4.00 -11.15 22.39
N ARG A 275 -4.95 -10.41 21.81
CA ARG A 275 -5.63 -9.30 22.49
C ARG A 275 -6.38 -9.78 23.75
N LEU A 276 -7.03 -10.94 23.67
CA LEU A 276 -7.66 -11.56 24.83
C LEU A 276 -6.63 -11.99 25.88
N ALA A 277 -5.48 -12.55 25.48
CA ALA A 277 -4.39 -12.88 26.40
C ALA A 277 -3.89 -11.63 27.14
N GLU A 278 -3.67 -10.55 26.40
CA GLU A 278 -3.23 -9.25 26.93
C GLU A 278 -4.24 -8.71 27.93
N LEU A 279 -5.53 -8.67 27.58
CA LEU A 279 -6.61 -8.22 28.48
C LEU A 279 -6.67 -9.03 29.78
N LEU A 280 -6.56 -10.36 29.70
CA LEU A 280 -6.58 -11.23 30.88
C LEU A 280 -5.27 -11.19 31.68
N SER A 281 -4.19 -10.69 31.09
CA SER A 281 -2.89 -10.50 31.75
C SER A 281 -2.75 -9.15 32.47
N VAL A 282 -3.71 -8.22 32.30
CA VAL A 282 -3.59 -6.84 32.78
C VAL A 282 -3.40 -6.78 34.30
N LYS A 283 -2.26 -6.18 34.66
CA LYS A 283 -1.74 -5.97 36.01
C LYS A 283 -2.71 -5.13 36.83
N ILE A 284 -3.22 -5.70 37.92
CA ILE A 284 -3.93 -4.93 38.94
C ILE A 284 -2.91 -4.19 39.80
N SER A 285 -2.64 -2.94 39.45
CA SER A 285 -1.83 -2.05 40.26
C SER A 285 -2.61 -1.66 41.52
N GLN A 286 -2.14 -2.12 42.69
CA GLN A 286 -2.53 -1.49 43.95
C GLN A 286 -1.73 -0.21 44.12
N ALA A 287 -2.41 0.89 44.42
CA ALA A 287 -1.74 2.10 44.89
C ALA A 287 -0.89 1.73 46.11
N ASN A 288 0.43 1.90 45.97
CA ASN A 288 1.45 1.88 47.02
C ASN A 288 2.29 0.59 47.28
N LYS A 289 2.24 -0.47 46.46
CA LYS A 289 3.29 -1.53 46.40
C LYS A 289 3.42 -2.12 44.99
N LEU A 290 4.64 -2.57 44.64
CA LEU A 290 5.00 -3.24 43.37
C LEU A 290 3.85 -4.10 42.82
N ALA A 291 3.39 -3.79 41.60
CA ALA A 291 2.26 -4.42 40.95
C ALA A 291 2.47 -5.94 40.83
N LYS A 292 1.78 -6.71 41.66
CA LYS A 292 1.78 -8.17 41.58
C LYS A 292 0.78 -8.57 40.50
N VAL A 293 1.26 -9.27 39.46
CA VAL A 293 0.39 -9.86 38.42
C VAL A 293 -0.57 -10.82 39.12
N ALA A 294 -1.83 -10.44 39.28
CA ALA A 294 -2.86 -11.29 39.84
C ALA A 294 -3.73 -11.79 38.69
N THR A 295 -3.71 -13.10 38.45
CA THR A 295 -4.56 -13.73 37.44
C THR A 295 -6.02 -13.76 37.92
N LEU A 296 -6.97 -13.91 37.00
CA LEU A 296 -8.39 -14.12 37.36
C LEU A 296 -8.59 -15.31 38.30
N ASP A 297 -7.78 -16.36 38.16
CA ASP A 297 -7.76 -17.52 39.05
C ASP A 297 -7.32 -17.17 40.48
N ASP A 298 -6.35 -16.27 40.63
CA ASP A 298 -5.90 -15.81 41.94
C ASP A 298 -6.98 -14.94 42.63
N LEU A 299 -7.66 -14.11 41.84
CA LEU A 299 -8.76 -13.26 42.33
C LEU A 299 -10.01 -14.08 42.69
N ALA A 300 -10.24 -15.21 42.03
CA ALA A 300 -11.32 -16.13 42.36
C ALA A 300 -11.10 -16.84 43.71
N LYS A 301 -9.84 -17.01 44.15
CA LYS A 301 -9.48 -17.72 45.39
C LYS A 301 -9.52 -16.85 46.65
N ARG A 302 -9.46 -15.51 46.54
CA ARG A 302 -9.33 -14.60 47.70
C ARG A 302 -10.38 -13.50 47.75
N LYS A 303 -10.43 -12.80 48.89
CA LYS A 303 -11.29 -11.61 49.02
C LYS A 303 -10.72 -10.45 48.20
N ILE A 304 -11.54 -9.91 47.31
CA ILE A 304 -11.18 -8.83 46.37
C ILE A 304 -11.15 -7.50 47.12
N SER A 305 -10.07 -6.73 46.96
CA SER A 305 -9.90 -5.39 47.52
C SER A 305 -10.68 -4.32 46.72
N PRO A 306 -10.92 -3.12 47.27
CA PRO A 306 -11.59 -2.05 46.54
C PRO A 306 -10.88 -1.66 45.22
N GLY A 307 -9.54 -1.64 45.21
CA GLY A 307 -8.75 -1.37 44.01
C GLY A 307 -8.84 -2.50 42.98
N GLU A 308 -8.84 -3.76 43.43
CA GLU A 308 -9.05 -4.91 42.55
C GLU A 308 -10.46 -4.93 41.95
N LYS A 309 -11.48 -4.47 42.71
CA LYS A 309 -12.84 -4.32 42.20
C LYS A 309 -12.94 -3.26 41.09
N MET A 310 -12.23 -2.14 41.23
CA MET A 310 -12.16 -1.12 40.17
C MET A 310 -11.47 -1.68 38.92
N ALA A 311 -10.38 -2.43 39.08
CA ALA A 311 -9.69 -3.07 37.97
C ALA A 311 -10.56 -4.11 37.26
N LEU A 312 -11.32 -4.93 38.00
CA LEU A 312 -12.28 -5.88 37.42
C LEU A 312 -13.41 -5.15 36.66
N ASN A 313 -13.92 -4.04 37.17
CA ASN A 313 -14.92 -3.23 36.44
C ASN A 313 -14.33 -2.61 35.17
N GLN A 314 -13.06 -2.25 35.17
CA GLN A 314 -12.36 -1.76 33.98
C GLN A 314 -12.19 -2.88 32.95
N LEU A 315 -11.65 -4.02 33.38
CA LEU A 315 -11.53 -5.22 32.55
C LEU A 315 -12.87 -5.65 31.95
N ASN A 316 -13.97 -5.53 32.71
CA ASN A 316 -15.31 -5.85 32.20
C ASN A 316 -15.72 -4.91 31.04
N ARG A 317 -15.42 -3.61 31.14
CA ARG A 317 -15.70 -2.65 30.08
C ARG A 317 -14.82 -2.91 28.85
N ASP A 318 -13.55 -3.23 29.06
CA ASP A 318 -12.62 -3.52 27.98
C ASP A 318 -13.00 -4.81 27.23
N LEU A 319 -13.45 -5.84 27.96
CA LEU A 319 -13.98 -7.08 27.37
C LEU A 319 -15.28 -6.85 26.58
N LEU A 320 -16.17 -5.96 27.04
CA LEU A 320 -17.39 -5.61 26.29
C LEU A 320 -17.07 -4.96 24.94
N VAL A 321 -16.08 -4.06 24.89
CA VAL A 321 -15.60 -3.47 23.64
C VAL A 321 -14.95 -4.52 22.76
N PHE A 322 -14.09 -5.36 23.33
CA PHE A 322 -13.41 -6.45 22.61
C PHE A 322 -14.39 -7.43 21.95
N VAL A 323 -15.48 -7.82 22.62
CA VAL A 323 -16.48 -8.76 22.06
C VAL A 323 -17.08 -8.27 20.75
N ALA A 324 -17.21 -6.95 20.54
CA ALA A 324 -17.69 -6.40 19.27
C ALA A 324 -16.69 -6.61 18.12
N GLN A 325 -15.40 -6.52 18.43
CA GLN A 325 -14.28 -6.58 17.47
C GLN A 325 -13.70 -8.00 17.28
N ALA A 326 -13.90 -8.89 18.25
CA ALA A 326 -13.32 -10.22 18.25
C ALA A 326 -13.81 -11.09 17.08
N ASN A 327 -12.94 -11.99 16.63
CA ASN A 327 -13.25 -13.03 15.66
C ASN A 327 -14.54 -13.78 16.09
N PRO A 328 -15.49 -14.05 15.17
CA PRO A 328 -16.78 -14.66 15.50
C PRO A 328 -16.68 -15.94 16.33
N VAL A 329 -15.64 -16.76 16.10
CA VAL A 329 -15.42 -18.03 16.78
C VAL A 329 -14.96 -17.83 18.23
N LEU A 330 -14.24 -16.74 18.53
CA LEU A 330 -13.77 -16.42 19.88
C LEU A 330 -14.78 -15.63 20.72
N ARG A 331 -15.80 -15.02 20.09
CA ARG A 331 -16.82 -14.20 20.78
C ARG A 331 -17.53 -14.92 21.94
N PRO A 332 -17.95 -16.19 21.83
CA PRO A 332 -18.60 -16.89 22.94
C PRO A 332 -17.66 -16.99 24.16
N ILE A 333 -16.40 -17.35 23.94
CA ILE A 333 -15.37 -17.47 24.98
C ILE A 333 -15.10 -16.11 25.64
N ALA A 334 -14.98 -15.05 24.84
CA ALA A 334 -14.78 -13.69 25.34
C ALA A 334 -15.95 -13.19 26.20
N ARG A 335 -17.20 -13.52 25.82
CA ARG A 335 -18.40 -13.21 26.62
C ARG A 335 -18.43 -13.97 27.94
N GLU A 336 -17.96 -15.21 27.99
CA GLU A 336 -17.88 -15.95 29.24
C GLU A 336 -16.84 -15.36 30.20
N TYR A 337 -15.69 -14.90 29.69
CA TYR A 337 -14.72 -14.14 30.50
C TYR A 337 -15.31 -12.82 31.02
N GLU A 338 -16.11 -12.10 30.23
CA GLU A 338 -16.82 -10.90 30.67
C GLU A 338 -17.77 -11.22 31.83
N GLN A 339 -18.61 -12.25 31.69
CA GLN A 339 -19.54 -12.67 32.74
C GLN A 339 -18.82 -13.07 34.03
N ILE A 340 -17.71 -13.80 33.94
CA ILE A 340 -16.89 -14.18 35.09
C ILE A 340 -16.31 -12.93 35.77
N THR A 341 -15.78 -12.00 34.99
CA THR A 341 -15.24 -10.72 35.49
C THR A 341 -16.32 -9.93 36.23
N ALA A 342 -17.53 -9.84 35.67
CA ALA A 342 -18.67 -9.18 36.30
C ALA A 342 -19.11 -9.87 37.61
N LEU A 343 -19.11 -11.21 37.65
CA LEU A 343 -19.42 -11.98 38.86
C LEU A 343 -18.40 -11.75 39.96
N LEU A 344 -17.10 -11.76 39.61
CA LEU A 344 -16.02 -11.47 40.53
C LEU A 344 -16.10 -10.04 41.07
N ALA A 345 -16.38 -9.05 40.23
CA ALA A 345 -16.57 -7.65 40.66
C ALA A 345 -17.75 -7.50 41.65
N ARG A 346 -18.79 -8.33 41.52
CA ARG A 346 -19.93 -8.42 42.46
C ARG A 346 -19.63 -9.27 43.70
N GLY A 347 -18.44 -9.86 43.81
CA GLY A 347 -18.01 -10.69 44.93
C GLY A 347 -18.53 -12.14 44.91
N LYS A 348 -19.14 -12.59 43.80
CA LYS A 348 -19.63 -13.96 43.63
C LYS A 348 -18.48 -14.85 43.15
N ARG A 349 -18.09 -15.85 43.95
CA ARG A 349 -16.91 -16.72 43.68
C ARG A 349 -17.24 -18.20 43.52
N LYS A 350 -18.45 -18.63 43.89
CA LYS A 350 -18.83 -20.05 43.87
C LYS A 350 -18.77 -20.59 42.45
N GLY A 351 -17.96 -21.62 42.22
CA GLY A 351 -17.82 -22.28 40.91
C GLY A 351 -16.98 -21.54 39.88
N VAL A 352 -16.51 -20.31 40.16
CA VAL A 352 -15.77 -19.49 39.19
C VAL A 352 -14.45 -20.15 38.79
N ALA A 353 -13.69 -20.72 39.73
CA ALA A 353 -12.42 -21.39 39.43
C ALA A 353 -12.58 -22.59 38.49
N LYS A 354 -13.65 -23.40 38.67
CA LYS A 354 -13.95 -24.53 37.78
C LYS A 354 -14.38 -24.07 36.39
N HIS A 355 -15.10 -22.95 36.33
CA HIS A 355 -15.56 -22.37 35.07
C HIS A 355 -14.38 -21.76 34.29
N LEU A 356 -13.49 -21.03 34.96
CA LEU A 356 -12.25 -20.49 34.39
C LEU A 356 -11.35 -21.60 33.83
N SER A 357 -11.15 -22.70 34.56
CA SER A 357 -10.30 -23.80 34.09
C SER A 357 -10.88 -24.51 32.86
N HIS A 358 -12.20 -24.69 32.82
CA HIS A 358 -12.88 -25.24 31.64
C HIS A 358 -12.78 -24.29 30.44
N LEU A 359 -13.01 -23.00 30.66
CA LEU A 359 -12.95 -21.97 29.62
C LEU A 359 -11.54 -21.83 29.02
N ASP A 360 -10.50 -21.89 29.86
CA ASP A 360 -9.10 -21.88 29.44
C ASP A 360 -8.76 -23.12 28.59
N ALA A 361 -9.23 -24.31 28.99
CA ALA A 361 -9.06 -25.52 28.20
C ALA A 361 -9.74 -25.43 26.82
N THR A 362 -10.99 -24.94 26.78
CA THR A 362 -11.74 -24.72 25.54
C THR A 362 -11.04 -23.70 24.63
N ARG A 363 -10.56 -22.59 25.20
CA ARG A 363 -9.78 -21.58 24.48
C ARG A 363 -8.52 -22.18 23.85
N LYS A 364 -7.74 -22.95 24.62
CA LYS A 364 -6.51 -23.59 24.14
C LYS A 364 -6.77 -24.60 23.03
N GLN A 365 -7.83 -25.41 23.17
CA GLN A 365 -8.23 -26.37 22.13
C GLN A 365 -8.66 -25.66 20.84
N LEU A 366 -9.41 -24.56 20.96
CA LEU A 366 -9.80 -23.76 19.82
C LEU A 366 -8.58 -23.11 19.14
N ALA A 367 -7.64 -22.58 19.93
CA ALA A 367 -6.42 -21.98 19.40
C ALA A 367 -5.55 -22.98 18.64
N ALA A 368 -5.37 -24.20 19.18
CA ALA A 368 -4.66 -25.26 18.49
C ALA A 368 -5.31 -25.60 17.14
N ARG A 369 -6.63 -25.78 17.10
CA ARG A 369 -7.35 -26.08 15.85
C ARG A 369 -7.24 -24.98 14.80
N MET A 370 -7.31 -23.72 15.21
CA MET A 370 -7.17 -22.59 14.29
C MET A 370 -5.74 -22.47 13.77
N SER A 371 -4.74 -22.75 14.61
CA SER A 371 -3.34 -22.86 14.17
C SER A 371 -3.17 -23.98 13.14
N ASP A 372 -3.75 -25.16 13.38
CA ASP A 372 -3.68 -26.29 12.43
C ASP A 372 -4.30 -25.92 11.07
N ILE A 373 -5.39 -25.14 11.07
CA ILE A 373 -6.04 -24.65 9.85
C ILE A 373 -5.14 -23.65 9.13
N ASP A 374 -4.58 -22.66 9.84
CA ASP A 374 -3.68 -21.67 9.26
C ASP A 374 -2.42 -22.35 8.71
N ASP A 375 -1.84 -23.33 9.42
CA ASP A 375 -0.69 -24.10 8.97
C ASP A 375 -1.00 -24.92 7.72
N TYR A 376 -2.18 -25.55 7.65
CA TYR A 376 -2.63 -26.26 6.46
C TYR A 376 -2.82 -25.31 5.27
N MET A 377 -3.45 -24.15 5.50
CA MET A 377 -3.62 -23.13 4.47
C MET A 377 -2.26 -22.61 3.98
N ASN A 378 -1.35 -22.25 4.88
CA ASN A 378 0.00 -21.83 4.55
C ASN A 378 0.77 -22.90 3.76
N TRP A 379 0.67 -24.17 4.16
CA TRP A 379 1.27 -25.29 3.43
C TRP A 379 0.67 -25.41 2.02
N PHE A 380 -0.66 -25.30 1.90
CA PHE A 380 -1.35 -25.34 0.61
C PHE A 380 -0.95 -24.16 -0.28
N GLU A 381 -0.87 -22.95 0.27
CA GLU A 381 -0.37 -21.77 -0.46
C GLU A 381 1.07 -21.98 -0.91
N ALA A 382 1.96 -22.43 -0.02
CA ALA A 382 3.38 -22.60 -0.31
C ALA A 382 3.66 -23.73 -1.32
N THR A 383 2.84 -24.79 -1.34
CA THR A 383 3.13 -26.00 -2.14
C THR A 383 2.23 -26.18 -3.35
N GLN A 384 1.04 -25.59 -3.36
CA GLN A 384 0.03 -25.79 -4.41
C GLN A 384 -0.38 -24.49 -5.12
N MET A 385 -0.08 -23.29 -4.60
CA MET A 385 -0.32 -22.07 -5.37
C MET A 385 0.78 -21.84 -6.41
N LYS A 386 0.35 -21.64 -7.64
CA LYS A 386 1.26 -21.35 -8.77
C LYS A 386 1.84 -19.94 -8.74
N ASN A 387 1.24 -19.02 -7.96
CA ASN A 387 1.64 -17.61 -7.84
C ASN A 387 1.68 -17.22 -6.35
N GLY A 388 2.80 -16.65 -5.86
CA GLY A 388 2.96 -16.23 -4.46
C GLY A 388 2.17 -14.96 -4.10
N SER A 389 1.81 -14.80 -2.82
CA SER A 389 0.89 -13.75 -2.32
C SER A 389 1.46 -12.32 -2.29
N GLY A 390 2.75 -12.12 -2.53
CA GLY A 390 3.38 -10.78 -2.64
C GLY A 390 3.46 -9.95 -1.35
N ASN A 391 2.90 -10.42 -0.23
CA ASN A 391 2.75 -9.61 1.00
C ASN A 391 4.06 -9.29 1.74
N PHE A 392 5.11 -10.09 1.57
CA PHE A 392 6.38 -9.93 2.30
C PHE A 392 7.48 -9.20 1.52
N THR A 393 7.20 -8.74 0.30
CA THR A 393 8.20 -8.08 -0.53
C THR A 393 8.73 -6.80 0.11
N ASP A 394 7.89 -6.05 0.81
CA ASP A 394 8.27 -4.76 1.38
C ASP A 394 9.10 -4.88 2.67
N TYR A 395 8.86 -5.92 3.47
CA TYR A 395 9.67 -6.20 4.66
C TYR A 395 11.08 -6.69 4.29
N LEU A 396 11.18 -7.59 3.29
CA LEU A 396 12.47 -8.06 2.79
C LEU A 396 13.30 -6.92 2.18
N LYS A 397 12.65 -5.98 1.47
CA LYS A 397 13.30 -4.75 0.98
C LYS A 397 13.84 -3.86 2.10
N ALA A 398 13.13 -3.72 3.22
CA ALA A 398 13.58 -2.88 4.33
C ALA A 398 14.82 -3.46 5.03
N VAL A 399 14.89 -4.79 5.15
CA VAL A 399 16.07 -5.48 5.70
C VAL A 399 17.27 -5.33 4.76
N ASP A 400 17.07 -5.52 3.45
CA ASP A 400 18.11 -5.31 2.45
C ASP A 400 18.61 -3.85 2.42
N GLN A 401 17.70 -2.88 2.55
CA GLN A 401 18.05 -1.44 2.62
C GLN A 401 18.79 -1.04 3.89
N SER A 402 18.60 -1.78 5.00
CA SER A 402 19.34 -1.58 6.25
C SER A 402 20.75 -2.19 6.22
N GLN A 403 20.95 -3.21 5.38
CA GLN A 403 22.26 -3.86 5.19
C GLN A 403 23.07 -3.26 4.04
N SER A 404 22.43 -2.55 3.10
CA SER A 404 23.14 -1.68 2.18
C SER A 404 23.69 -0.48 2.95
N SER A 405 25.02 -0.37 3.00
CA SER A 405 25.73 0.81 3.52
C SER A 405 25.09 2.10 2.95
N PRO A 406 24.94 3.17 3.75
CA PRO A 406 24.30 4.39 3.26
C PRO A 406 25.02 4.86 2.00
N SER A 407 24.26 5.11 0.93
CA SER A 407 24.79 5.53 -0.37
C SER A 407 25.82 6.64 -0.16
N LYS A 408 27.07 6.43 -0.62
CA LYS A 408 28.10 7.47 -0.60
C LYS A 408 27.56 8.69 -1.32
N ARG A 409 27.24 9.75 -0.57
CA ARG A 409 26.74 11.00 -1.12
C ARG A 409 27.94 11.70 -1.76
N HIS A 410 27.87 11.98 -3.05
CA HIS A 410 28.90 12.73 -3.77
C HIS A 410 28.60 14.23 -3.80
N ASP A 411 28.13 14.80 -2.69
CA ASP A 411 28.08 16.26 -2.54
C ASP A 411 29.43 16.79 -2.04
N PRO A 412 29.79 18.05 -2.37
CA PRO A 412 31.11 18.61 -2.04
C PRO A 412 31.43 18.62 -0.54
N LEU A 413 30.41 18.60 0.33
CA LEU A 413 30.58 18.50 1.78
C LEU A 413 30.87 17.07 2.23
N SER A 414 30.22 16.06 1.67
CA SER A 414 30.50 14.64 2.01
C SER A 414 31.91 14.21 1.57
N VAL A 415 32.41 14.72 0.43
CA VAL A 415 33.80 14.48 0.01
C VAL A 415 34.81 15.06 1.01
N TYR A 416 34.48 16.19 1.66
CA TYR A 416 35.34 16.79 2.68
C TYR A 416 35.28 16.05 4.02
N VAL A 417 34.13 15.47 4.37
CA VAL A 417 33.96 14.66 5.57
C VAL A 417 34.64 13.29 5.43
N ASP A 418 34.49 12.62 4.28
CA ASP A 418 35.15 11.35 3.98
C ASP A 418 36.69 11.51 3.99
N ALA A 419 37.21 12.62 3.47
CA ALA A 419 38.64 12.92 3.50
C ALA A 419 39.20 13.22 4.90
N LEU A 420 38.35 13.66 5.83
CA LEU A 420 38.71 13.82 7.24
C LEU A 420 38.66 12.48 7.99
N GLU A 421 37.72 11.60 7.63
CA GLU A 421 37.58 10.28 8.25
C GLU A 421 38.77 9.37 7.90
N ASP A 422 39.26 9.41 6.66
CA ASP A 422 40.48 8.71 6.21
C ASP A 422 41.77 9.21 6.89
N GLN A 423 41.77 10.42 7.48
CA GLN A 423 42.90 10.97 8.25
C GLN A 423 42.89 10.57 9.74
N VAL A 424 41.75 10.08 10.25
CA VAL A 424 41.62 9.67 11.66
C VAL A 424 41.90 8.17 11.85
N GLU A 425 41.82 7.37 10.78
CA GLU A 425 42.11 5.92 10.79
C GLU A 425 43.56 5.54 10.43
N ASN A 426 44.49 6.50 10.32
CA ASN A 426 45.95 6.24 10.19
C ASN A 426 46.76 6.69 11.41
#